data_AF-A0A7J9LJ38-F1
#
_entry.id   AF-A0A7J9LJ38-F1
#
_cell.length_a   1.000
_cell.length_b   1.000
_cell.length_c   1.000
_cell.angle_alpha   90.00
_cell.angle_beta   90.00
_cell.angle_gamma   90.00
#
_symmetry.space_group_name_H-M   'P 1'
#
loop_
_entity.id
_entity.type
_entity.pdbx_description
1 polymer ?
#
loop_
_entity_poly.entity_id
_entity_poly.type
_entity_poly.pdbx_seq_one_letter_code
_entity_poly.pdbx_strand_id
1 'polypeptide(L)'
;MASCMFNSFSICSFPVQSKWKHFSYHGSSFRRLNVSFASRCEATNKISVEDNIVIRRSADYHPPIWDYDYVQSLRNDFVQDEPYKERSSKLKEDVRMMFENVVDPLEKLELIDTVQRLGLSYHFGDEIKKTLRNISIDRSSTVASNKDNLYATALEFRLLRQHGYKVNQ
;
A
#
# COMPACT_ATOMS: atom_id res chain seq x y z
N MET A 1 -21.55 -12.35 -40.97
CA MET A 1 -22.20 -12.37 -39.65
C MET A 1 -21.10 -12.27 -38.60
N ALA A 2 -20.68 -11.05 -38.28
CA ALA A 2 -19.66 -10.78 -37.26
C ALA A 2 -20.35 -10.06 -36.10
N SER A 3 -20.44 -10.71 -34.96
CA SER A 3 -21.03 -10.14 -33.74
C SER A 3 -19.89 -9.66 -32.84
N CYS A 4 -19.73 -8.34 -32.77
CA CYS A 4 -18.90 -7.67 -31.78
C CYS A 4 -19.60 -7.74 -30.41
N MET A 5 -18.95 -8.34 -29.42
CA MET A 5 -19.36 -8.25 -28.00
C MET A 5 -18.37 -7.31 -27.31
N PHE A 6 -18.67 -6.00 -27.37
CA PHE A 6 -18.06 -5.03 -26.46
C PHE A 6 -18.73 -5.20 -25.10
N ASN A 7 -18.02 -5.80 -24.14
CA ASN A 7 -18.42 -5.72 -22.75
C ASN A 7 -18.05 -4.34 -22.20
N SER A 8 -19.08 -3.53 -22.00
CA SER A 8 -19.07 -2.24 -21.33
C SER A 8 -18.41 -2.36 -19.97
N PHE A 9 -17.32 -1.63 -19.73
CA PHE A 9 -16.81 -1.41 -18.39
C PHE A 9 -17.83 -0.60 -17.60
N SER A 10 -18.32 -1.15 -16.49
CA SER A 10 -19.11 -0.39 -15.52
C SER A 10 -18.24 0.73 -14.96
N ILE A 11 -18.52 1.95 -15.39
CA ILE A 11 -17.99 3.18 -14.83
C ILE A 11 -18.44 3.22 -13.37
N CYS A 12 -17.50 3.09 -12.43
CA CYS A 12 -17.74 3.40 -11.03
C CYS A 12 -18.11 4.89 -10.93
N SER A 13 -19.42 5.14 -10.88
CA SER A 13 -19.95 6.46 -10.61
C SER A 13 -19.75 6.74 -9.13
N PHE A 14 -18.83 7.66 -8.81
CA PHE A 14 -18.74 8.21 -7.47
C PHE A 14 -20.07 8.90 -7.13
N PRO A 15 -20.68 8.64 -5.97
CA PRO A 15 -21.83 9.42 -5.53
C PRO A 15 -21.34 10.83 -5.22
N VAL A 16 -21.55 11.73 -6.19
CA VAL A 16 -21.46 13.17 -5.97
C VAL A 16 -22.60 13.55 -5.03
N GLN A 17 -22.21 14.20 -3.92
CA GLN A 17 -23.05 14.73 -2.83
C GLN A 17 -23.56 13.70 -1.82
N SER A 18 -22.72 13.38 -0.84
CA SER A 18 -23.24 13.19 0.52
C SER A 18 -23.79 14.54 1.00
N LYS A 19 -25.12 14.70 0.93
CA LYS A 19 -25.79 15.74 1.73
C LYS A 19 -25.39 15.52 3.18
N TRP A 20 -24.61 16.44 3.73
CA TRP A 20 -24.30 16.49 5.15
C TRP A 20 -25.62 16.54 5.90
N LYS A 21 -26.01 15.41 6.51
CA LYS A 21 -27.07 15.43 7.49
C LYS A 21 -26.48 16.17 8.69
N HIS A 22 -26.92 17.40 8.92
CA HIS A 22 -26.71 18.07 10.19
C HIS A 22 -27.34 17.19 11.28
N PHE A 23 -26.53 16.38 11.94
CA PHE A 23 -26.91 15.77 13.20
C PHE A 23 -26.72 16.84 14.27
N SER A 24 -27.83 17.40 14.73
CA SER A 24 -27.87 18.20 15.95
C SER A 24 -27.46 17.29 17.10
N TYR A 25 -26.29 17.55 17.68
CA TYR A 25 -25.86 16.95 18.94
C TYR A 25 -26.81 17.41 20.04
N HIS A 26 -27.72 16.54 20.46
CA HIS A 26 -28.40 16.71 21.74
C HIS A 26 -27.47 16.15 22.82
N GLY A 27 -26.77 17.05 23.51
CA GLY A 27 -25.92 16.68 24.62
C GLY A 27 -26.73 16.05 25.74
N SER A 28 -26.47 14.78 26.04
CA SER A 28 -26.61 14.24 27.39
C SER A 28 -26.03 12.82 27.50
N SER A 29 -25.21 12.65 28.54
CA SER A 29 -24.82 11.38 29.17
C SER A 29 -23.68 10.59 28.51
N PHE A 30 -22.45 11.09 28.65
CA PHE A 30 -21.30 10.19 28.81
C PHE A 30 -21.37 9.57 30.21
N ARG A 31 -21.76 8.29 30.30
CA ARG A 31 -21.58 7.51 31.53
C ARG A 31 -20.07 7.30 31.73
N ARG A 32 -19.50 8.00 32.73
CA ARG A 32 -18.16 7.70 33.23
C ARG A 32 -18.17 6.28 33.80
N LEU A 33 -17.32 5.40 33.27
CA LEU A 33 -16.98 4.15 33.94
C LEU A 33 -16.13 4.52 35.16
N ASN A 34 -16.69 4.42 36.36
CA ASN A 34 -15.94 4.52 37.61
C ASN A 34 -15.13 3.24 37.79
N VAL A 35 -13.83 3.31 37.51
CA VAL A 35 -12.87 2.29 37.93
C VAL A 35 -12.40 2.69 39.33
N SER A 36 -12.94 2.06 40.36
CA SER A 36 -12.51 2.27 41.75
C SER A 36 -11.22 1.47 42.00
N PHE A 37 -10.07 2.13 41.91
CA PHE A 37 -8.86 1.64 42.59
C PHE A 37 -8.84 2.21 44.00
N ALA A 38 -8.99 1.34 44.99
CA ALA A 38 -8.82 1.69 46.39
C ALA A 38 -7.31 1.73 46.72
N SER A 39 -6.71 2.91 46.61
CA SER A 39 -5.38 3.19 47.18
C SER A 39 -5.58 4.19 48.31
N ARG A 40 -5.67 3.70 49.54
CA ARG A 40 -5.76 4.54 50.73
C ARG A 40 -4.35 4.97 51.14
N CYS A 41 -4.00 6.23 50.88
CA CYS A 41 -2.92 6.94 51.57
C CYS A 41 -3.46 8.30 51.99
N GLU A 42 -3.55 8.54 53.29
CA GLU A 42 -4.02 9.80 53.87
C GLU A 42 -2.81 10.69 54.15
N ALA A 43 -2.74 11.83 53.47
CA ALA A 43 -1.82 12.91 53.81
C ALA A 43 -2.63 14.20 53.90
N THR A 44 -2.81 14.68 55.13
CA THR A 44 -3.48 15.95 55.41
C THR A 44 -2.52 17.10 55.09
N ASN A 45 -2.74 17.77 53.96
CA ASN A 45 -2.24 19.11 53.75
C ASN A 45 -3.41 20.03 53.42
N LYS A 46 -3.75 20.91 54.35
CA LYS A 46 -4.61 22.07 54.09
C LYS A 46 -3.84 23.00 53.15
N ILE A 47 -4.04 22.82 51.85
CA ILE A 47 -3.61 23.79 50.84
C ILE A 47 -4.89 24.50 50.40
N SER A 48 -4.96 25.81 50.64
CA SER A 48 -5.90 26.69 49.97
C SER A 48 -5.63 26.61 48.47
N VAL A 49 -6.35 25.72 47.79
CA VAL A 49 -6.29 25.59 46.33
C VAL A 49 -7.04 26.80 45.77
N GLU A 50 -6.33 27.91 45.58
CA GLU A 50 -6.68 28.77 44.45
C GLU A 50 -6.50 27.91 43.21
N ASP A 51 -7.61 27.40 42.68
CA ASP A 51 -7.69 26.74 41.38
C ASP A 51 -7.26 27.76 40.33
N ASN A 52 -5.95 27.91 40.14
CA ASN A 52 -5.37 28.56 38.99
C ASN A 52 -5.69 27.67 37.79
N ILE A 53 -6.88 27.82 37.23
CA ILE A 53 -7.35 27.11 36.04
C ILE A 53 -6.34 27.42 34.93
N VAL A 54 -5.46 26.46 34.63
CA VAL A 54 -4.53 26.56 33.51
C VAL A 54 -5.33 26.45 32.22
N ILE A 55 -5.69 27.59 31.63
CA ILE A 55 -6.42 27.65 30.36
C ILE A 55 -5.49 27.20 29.24
N ARG A 56 -5.75 26.01 28.69
CA ARG A 56 -5.05 25.45 27.52
C ARG A 56 -5.84 25.77 26.25
N ARG A 57 -5.15 26.17 25.18
CA ARG A 57 -5.75 26.34 23.85
C ARG A 57 -6.02 24.95 23.24
N SER A 58 -7.20 24.77 22.65
CA SER A 58 -7.51 23.61 21.80
C SER A 58 -7.17 23.92 20.35
N ALA A 59 -6.67 22.94 19.61
CA ALA A 59 -6.36 23.06 18.19
C ALA A 59 -7.56 22.71 17.28
N ASP A 60 -8.71 22.34 17.86
CA ASP A 60 -9.96 22.01 17.16
C ASP A 60 -9.78 20.94 16.05
N TYR A 61 -9.11 19.83 16.40
CA TYR A 61 -8.93 18.72 15.47
C TYR A 61 -10.24 18.01 15.17
N HIS A 62 -10.41 17.63 13.90
CA HIS A 62 -11.51 16.78 13.50
C HIS A 62 -11.37 15.36 14.07
N PRO A 63 -12.50 14.69 14.34
CA PRO A 63 -12.50 13.29 14.76
C PRO A 63 -11.94 12.38 13.65
N PRO A 64 -11.53 11.15 14.01
CA PRO A 64 -11.06 10.17 13.02
C PRO A 64 -12.12 9.90 11.95
N ILE A 65 -11.65 9.71 10.71
CA ILE A 65 -12.51 9.41 9.54
C ILE A 65 -13.25 8.08 9.72
N TRP A 66 -12.58 7.11 10.34
CA TRP A 66 -13.14 5.78 10.61
C TRP A 66 -13.49 5.64 12.07
N ASP A 67 -14.73 5.23 12.30
CA ASP A 67 -15.22 4.86 13.62
C ASP A 67 -14.61 3.53 14.10
N TYR A 68 -14.48 3.38 15.40
CA TYR A 68 -13.89 2.19 16.01
C TYR A 68 -14.68 0.93 15.67
N ASP A 69 -16.01 0.98 15.75
CA ASP A 69 -16.86 -0.18 15.47
C ASP A 69 -16.76 -0.58 13.98
N TYR A 70 -16.63 0.41 13.09
CA TYR A 70 -16.38 0.16 11.67
C TYR A 70 -15.06 -0.59 11.46
N VAL A 71 -13.96 -0.11 12.05
CA VAL A 71 -12.64 -0.76 11.94
C VAL A 71 -12.69 -2.18 12.51
N GLN A 72 -13.37 -2.38 13.63
CA GLN A 72 -13.52 -3.69 14.27
C GLN A 72 -14.39 -4.65 13.44
N SER A 73 -15.34 -4.11 12.64
CA SER A 73 -16.20 -4.91 11.77
C SER A 73 -15.54 -5.42 10.50
N LEU A 74 -14.35 -4.91 10.15
CA LEU A 74 -13.64 -5.28 8.92
C LEU A 74 -13.32 -6.79 8.92
N ARG A 75 -13.78 -7.47 7.87
CA ARG A 75 -13.49 -8.88 7.60
C ARG A 75 -12.72 -9.01 6.29
N ASN A 76 -11.87 -10.02 6.22
CA ASN A 76 -11.13 -10.35 5.01
C ASN A 76 -11.56 -11.73 4.51
N ASP A 77 -12.52 -11.73 3.60
CA ASP A 77 -13.08 -12.96 3.02
C ASP A 77 -12.02 -13.69 2.16
N PHE A 78 -11.06 -12.95 1.59
CA PHE A 78 -10.04 -13.48 0.69
C PHE A 78 -8.94 -14.32 1.38
N VAL A 79 -8.81 -14.23 2.71
CA VAL A 79 -7.77 -14.98 3.45
C VAL A 79 -8.20 -16.42 3.74
N GLN A 80 -9.51 -16.66 3.90
CA GLN A 80 -10.02 -17.98 4.27
C GLN A 80 -10.47 -18.81 3.07
N ASP A 81 -10.72 -18.16 1.94
CA ASP A 81 -11.20 -18.82 0.74
C ASP A 81 -10.06 -19.55 -0.01
N GLU A 82 -10.01 -20.87 0.19
CA GLU A 82 -9.15 -21.82 -0.52
C GLU A 82 -9.01 -21.58 -2.04
N PRO A 83 -10.10 -21.32 -2.82
CA PRO A 83 -9.98 -21.16 -4.27
C PRO A 83 -9.15 -19.94 -4.68
N TYR A 84 -9.19 -18.82 -3.93
CA TYR A 84 -8.37 -17.65 -4.26
C TYR A 84 -6.89 -17.90 -3.98
N LYS A 85 -6.58 -18.64 -2.91
CA LYS A 85 -5.21 -19.03 -2.59
C LYS A 85 -4.63 -19.95 -3.66
N GLU A 86 -5.38 -20.95 -4.11
CA GLU A 86 -4.95 -21.84 -5.18
C GLU A 86 -4.73 -21.06 -6.49
N ARG A 87 -5.69 -20.22 -6.88
CA ARG A 87 -5.56 -19.36 -8.07
C ARG A 87 -4.37 -18.42 -7.98
N SER A 88 -4.15 -17.79 -6.83
CA SER A 88 -3.00 -16.91 -6.61
C SER A 88 -1.68 -17.67 -6.72
N SER A 89 -1.61 -18.91 -6.23
CA SER A 89 -0.42 -19.73 -6.36
C SER A 89 -0.12 -20.11 -7.81
N LYS A 90 -1.16 -20.47 -8.59
CA LYS A 90 -1.02 -20.77 -10.03
C LYS A 90 -0.50 -19.55 -10.80
N LEU A 91 -1.14 -18.40 -10.62
CA LEU A 91 -0.72 -17.15 -11.27
C LEU A 91 0.70 -16.73 -10.86
N LYS A 92 1.10 -16.98 -9.61
CA LYS A 92 2.47 -16.72 -9.16
C LYS A 92 3.47 -17.59 -9.93
N GLU A 93 3.16 -18.86 -10.16
CA GLU A 93 4.02 -19.74 -10.95
C GLU A 93 4.07 -19.30 -12.41
N ASP A 94 2.95 -18.93 -13.00
CA ASP A 94 2.90 -18.43 -14.38
C ASP A 94 3.81 -17.21 -14.58
N VAL A 95 3.79 -16.26 -13.64
CA VAL A 95 4.68 -15.08 -13.68
C VAL A 95 6.14 -15.48 -13.47
N ARG A 96 6.43 -16.47 -12.62
CA ARG A 96 7.79 -17.01 -12.47
C ARG A 96 8.29 -17.60 -13.79
N MET A 97 7.46 -18.37 -14.49
CA MET A 97 7.78 -18.90 -15.81
C MET A 97 8.01 -17.79 -16.84
N MET A 98 7.31 -16.65 -16.75
CA MET A 98 7.59 -15.50 -17.63
C MET A 98 9.02 -14.96 -17.45
N PHE A 99 9.55 -14.93 -16.23
CA PHE A 99 10.95 -14.51 -16.01
C PHE A 99 11.97 -15.44 -16.69
N GLU A 100 11.66 -16.72 -16.82
CA GLU A 100 12.52 -17.71 -17.46
C GLU A 100 12.36 -17.74 -18.98
N ASN A 101 11.12 -17.64 -19.47
CA ASN A 101 10.76 -17.82 -20.88
C ASN A 101 10.94 -16.57 -21.74
N VAL A 102 10.80 -15.38 -21.18
CA VAL A 102 11.07 -14.15 -21.93
C VAL A 102 12.53 -14.18 -22.35
N VAL A 103 12.82 -13.96 -23.63
CA VAL A 103 14.19 -13.97 -24.15
C VAL A 103 14.71 -12.54 -24.26
N ASP A 104 13.85 -11.62 -24.71
CA ASP A 104 14.22 -10.23 -24.95
C ASP A 104 14.56 -9.48 -23.63
N PRO A 105 15.73 -8.82 -23.55
CA PRO A 105 16.12 -8.08 -22.35
C PRO A 105 15.21 -6.89 -22.02
N LEU A 106 14.64 -6.21 -23.02
CA LEU A 106 13.74 -5.09 -22.79
C LEU A 106 12.41 -5.58 -22.19
N GLU A 107 11.82 -6.62 -22.76
CA GLU A 107 10.60 -7.26 -22.21
C GLU A 107 10.82 -7.73 -20.77
N LYS A 108 12.01 -8.25 -20.42
CA LYS A 108 12.35 -8.59 -19.03
C LYS A 108 12.35 -7.38 -18.10
N LEU A 109 12.92 -6.27 -18.54
CA LEU A 109 12.93 -5.04 -17.75
C LEU A 109 11.52 -4.49 -17.57
N GLU A 110 10.67 -4.58 -18.60
CA GLU A 110 9.26 -4.19 -18.52
C GLU A 110 8.46 -5.08 -17.57
N LEU A 111 8.72 -6.39 -17.57
CA LEU A 111 8.13 -7.33 -16.62
C LEU A 111 8.50 -6.96 -15.19
N ILE A 112 9.78 -6.67 -14.92
CA ILE A 112 10.24 -6.21 -13.60
C ILE A 112 9.52 -4.93 -13.20
N ASP A 113 9.47 -3.93 -14.09
CA ASP A 113 8.82 -2.65 -13.79
C ASP A 113 7.33 -2.83 -13.46
N THR A 114 6.64 -3.65 -14.26
CA THR A 114 5.22 -3.94 -14.08
C THR A 114 4.97 -4.61 -12.73
N VAL A 115 5.73 -5.66 -12.41
CA VAL A 115 5.61 -6.40 -11.14
C VAL A 115 5.89 -5.49 -9.94
N GLN A 116 6.87 -4.59 -10.04
CA GLN A 116 7.18 -3.61 -9.00
C GLN A 116 6.05 -2.59 -8.81
N ARG A 117 5.52 -2.03 -9.90
CA ARG A 117 4.46 -1.01 -9.86
C ARG A 117 3.12 -1.56 -9.40
N LEU A 118 2.89 -2.87 -9.60
CA LEU A 118 1.74 -3.59 -9.04
C LEU A 118 1.91 -3.94 -7.56
N GLY A 119 3.06 -3.67 -6.95
CA GLY A 119 3.34 -4.03 -5.56
C GLY A 119 3.54 -5.54 -5.34
N LEU A 120 3.85 -6.29 -6.40
CA LEU A 120 4.00 -7.76 -6.37
C LEU A 120 5.47 -8.20 -6.27
N SER A 121 6.42 -7.27 -6.30
CA SER A 121 7.86 -7.58 -6.33
C SER A 121 8.37 -8.44 -5.18
N TYR A 122 7.72 -8.39 -4.02
CA TYR A 122 8.10 -9.19 -2.86
C TYR A 122 7.93 -10.70 -3.08
N HIS A 123 7.14 -11.12 -4.07
CA HIS A 123 6.99 -12.52 -4.44
C HIS A 123 8.07 -13.06 -5.37
N PHE A 124 8.81 -12.17 -6.05
CA PHE A 124 9.72 -12.48 -7.16
C PHE A 124 11.13 -11.91 -6.95
N GLY A 125 11.55 -11.75 -5.68
CA GLY A 125 12.80 -11.07 -5.35
C GLY A 125 14.04 -11.73 -5.97
N ASP A 126 14.06 -13.06 -6.01
CA ASP A 126 15.19 -13.82 -6.55
C ASP A 126 15.24 -13.74 -8.08
N GLU A 127 14.08 -13.85 -8.74
CA GLU A 127 13.92 -13.74 -10.18
C GLU A 127 14.34 -12.35 -10.69
N ILE A 128 13.89 -11.29 -10.00
CA ILE A 128 14.27 -9.90 -10.31
C ILE A 128 15.78 -9.72 -10.12
N LYS A 129 16.35 -10.19 -9.00
CA LYS A 129 17.78 -10.06 -8.71
C LYS A 129 18.64 -10.80 -9.72
N LYS A 130 18.25 -12.02 -10.10
CA LYS A 130 18.93 -12.84 -11.12
C LYS A 130 18.91 -12.15 -12.47
N THR A 131 17.73 -11.65 -12.88
CA THR A 131 17.55 -10.98 -14.17
C THR A 131 18.41 -9.70 -14.26
N LEU A 132 18.35 -8.82 -13.25
CA LEU A 132 19.13 -7.59 -13.25
C LEU A 132 20.63 -7.84 -13.17
N ARG A 133 21.06 -8.90 -12.45
CA ARG A 133 22.47 -9.32 -12.44
C ARG A 133 22.93 -9.68 -13.84
N ASN A 134 22.16 -10.50 -14.56
CA ASN A 134 22.51 -10.93 -15.91
C ASN A 134 22.62 -9.73 -16.87
N ILE A 135 21.65 -8.82 -16.81
CA ILE A 135 21.66 -7.58 -17.62
C ILE A 135 22.89 -6.72 -17.29
N SER A 136 23.22 -6.56 -16.00
CA SER A 136 24.40 -5.79 -15.59
C SER A 136 25.72 -6.42 -16.07
N ILE A 137 25.82 -7.75 -16.10
CA ILE A 137 27.00 -8.45 -16.61
C ILE A 137 27.09 -8.27 -18.13
N ASP A 138 25.98 -8.48 -18.84
CA ASP A 138 25.96 -8.42 -20.30
C ASP A 138 26.29 -7.01 -20.83
N ARG A 139 25.85 -5.98 -20.11
CA ARG A 139 26.25 -4.59 -20.34
C ARG A 139 27.77 -4.37 -20.22
N SER A 140 28.44 -5.11 -19.34
CA SER A 140 29.88 -5.02 -19.13
C SER A 140 30.71 -5.78 -20.18
N SER A 141 30.15 -6.86 -20.74
CA SER A 141 30.79 -7.66 -21.80
C SER A 141 30.53 -7.12 -23.20
N THR A 142 29.39 -6.47 -23.42
CA THR A 142 28.94 -6.05 -24.75
C THR A 142 28.60 -4.56 -24.72
N VAL A 143 29.55 -3.74 -25.11
CA VAL A 143 29.31 -2.31 -25.31
C VAL A 143 28.26 -2.17 -26.42
N ALA A 144 27.06 -1.74 -26.02
CA ALA A 144 26.12 -0.97 -26.85
C ALA A 144 25.22 -1.69 -27.87
N SER A 145 24.57 -2.81 -27.54
CA SER A 145 23.53 -3.30 -28.47
C SER A 145 22.26 -2.43 -28.49
N ASN A 146 21.97 -1.65 -27.43
CA ASN A 146 20.70 -0.90 -27.29
C ASN A 146 20.87 0.60 -26.98
N LYS A 147 22.05 1.20 -27.26
CA LYS A 147 22.27 2.64 -26.99
C LYS A 147 21.34 3.57 -27.78
N ASP A 148 20.74 3.08 -28.85
CA ASP A 148 19.89 3.88 -29.74
C ASP A 148 18.43 3.95 -29.27
N ASN A 149 18.04 3.15 -28.26
CA ASN A 149 16.71 3.21 -27.68
C ASN A 149 16.76 3.92 -26.31
N LEU A 150 16.30 5.18 -26.30
CA LEU A 150 16.21 6.00 -25.10
C LEU A 150 15.35 5.36 -24.01
N TYR A 151 14.21 4.76 -24.39
CA TYR A 151 13.30 4.13 -23.44
C TYR A 151 13.95 2.92 -22.76
N ALA A 152 14.54 2.02 -23.54
CA ALA A 152 15.24 0.85 -23.00
C ALA A 152 16.39 1.26 -22.07
N THR A 153 17.20 2.23 -22.50
CA THR A 153 18.34 2.73 -21.73
C THR A 153 17.89 3.38 -20.41
N ALA A 154 16.84 4.21 -20.45
CA ALA A 154 16.33 4.87 -19.25
C ALA A 154 15.70 3.88 -18.26
N LEU A 155 14.97 2.87 -18.77
CA LEU A 155 14.35 1.82 -17.98
C LEU A 155 15.42 0.97 -17.27
N GLU A 156 16.42 0.50 -18.03
CA GLU A 156 17.56 -0.25 -17.49
C GLU A 156 18.31 0.56 -16.43
N PHE A 157 18.67 1.81 -16.75
CA PHE A 157 19.37 2.72 -15.83
C PHE A 157 18.63 2.86 -14.50
N ARG A 158 17.32 3.13 -14.56
CA ARG A 158 16.48 3.30 -13.38
C ARG A 158 16.43 2.02 -12.55
N LEU A 159 16.12 0.88 -13.17
CA LEU A 159 15.98 -0.39 -12.46
C LEU A 159 17.30 -0.84 -11.82
N LEU A 160 18.42 -0.72 -12.54
CA LEU A 160 19.74 -1.04 -12.00
C LEU A 160 20.08 -0.17 -10.78
N ARG A 161 19.86 1.16 -10.85
CA ARG A 161 20.14 2.05 -9.71
C ARG A 161 19.22 1.77 -8.52
N GLN A 162 17.94 1.51 -8.75
CA GLN A 162 16.99 1.15 -7.69
C GLN A 162 17.42 -0.10 -6.93
N HIS A 163 18.08 -1.03 -7.61
CA HIS A 163 18.62 -2.27 -7.01
C HIS A 163 20.09 -2.17 -6.57
N GLY A 164 20.65 -0.96 -6.51
CA GLY A 164 21.98 -0.70 -5.95
C GLY A 164 23.16 -0.99 -6.88
N TYR A 165 22.91 -1.22 -8.17
CA TYR A 165 24.00 -1.37 -9.14
C TYR A 165 24.63 -0.01 -9.48
N LYS A 166 25.96 0.01 -9.57
CA LYS A 166 26.71 1.21 -9.97
C LYS A 166 26.54 1.43 -11.47
N VAL A 167 25.85 2.50 -11.84
CA VAL A 167 25.62 2.90 -13.22
C VAL A 167 26.11 4.33 -13.44
N ASN A 168 27.07 4.48 -14.36
CA ASN A 168 27.59 5.78 -14.78
C ASN A 168 26.53 6.62 -15.49
N GLN A 169 26.66 7.94 -15.40
CA GLN A 169 25.83 8.90 -16.12
C GLN A 169 26.20 8.97 -17.60
#